data_AF-A0A1B1AH65-F1
#
_entry.id   AF-A0A1B1AH65-F1
#
_cell.length_a   1.000
_cell.length_b   1.000
_cell.length_c   1.000
_cell.angle_alpha   90.00
_cell.angle_beta   90.00
_cell.angle_gamma   90.00
#
_symmetry.space_group_name_H-M   'P 1'
#
loop_
_entity.id
_entity.type
_entity.pdbx_description
1 polymer ?
#
loop_
_entity_poly.entity_id
_entity_poly.type
_entity_poly.pdbx_seq_one_letter_code
_entity_poly.pdbx_strand_id
1 'polypeptide(L)'
;MQLLFGGAIVAMLLVSSTPAVAQTPAFKQQWTYCLNWGGAYSRDLAVGGCTAIIQSRQETQTDLAIALINRGNVYAAQGDNARAIADYDKAIRLNPKDADAFYNRGNAHSEQGDNARAIADYDQAIGLNPQDVDAFYNRGIAHGAQGDNARAIADYDQAIRLNPQNADAFYNRGNAYSAQGNYARAIADYDQVILLNPQDAEAFNTRCWTRALWGRQLDLALADCNSSLRIRSNDPHTLDTRGLVYLRSGAFHAALADYDAALRRDAKLISSLYGRGIARLRLAQIGEAQADIAAARAKDPNVAIMFSQFGVKP
;
A
#
# COMPACT_ATOMS: atom_id res chain seq x y z
N MET A 1 -14.98 23.66 -23.49
CA MET A 1 -13.81 23.65 -22.59
C MET A 1 -13.10 22.32 -22.76
N GLN A 2 -12.16 22.21 -23.71
CA GLN A 2 -10.71 22.43 -23.51
C GLN A 2 -10.15 21.40 -22.49
N LEU A 3 -9.37 20.37 -22.86
CA LEU A 3 -7.99 20.39 -23.46
C LEU A 3 -7.05 21.28 -22.62
N LEU A 4 -5.80 20.97 -22.27
CA LEU A 4 -4.60 20.50 -23.00
C LEU A 4 -3.61 19.91 -21.94
N PHE A 5 -2.47 19.25 -22.19
CA PHE A 5 -1.80 18.65 -23.37
C PHE A 5 -0.73 17.65 -22.88
N GLY A 6 -0.15 16.83 -23.78
CA GLY A 6 1.11 16.10 -23.55
C GLY A 6 1.10 14.69 -24.17
N GLY A 7 1.85 14.39 -25.23
CA GLY A 7 2.75 15.21 -26.04
C GLY A 7 3.49 14.28 -27.01
N ALA A 8 3.01 14.18 -28.25
CA ALA A 8 3.50 13.16 -29.18
C ALA A 8 4.93 13.46 -29.69
N ILE A 9 5.80 12.45 -29.66
CA ILE A 9 6.99 12.41 -30.51
C ILE A 9 6.80 11.29 -31.53
N VAL A 10 6.24 11.64 -32.69
CA VAL A 10 6.32 10.80 -33.89
C VAL A 10 7.72 10.96 -34.45
N ALA A 11 8.63 10.07 -34.03
CA ALA A 11 9.98 10.01 -34.58
C ALA A 11 9.93 9.46 -36.01
N MET A 12 9.80 10.35 -36.99
CA MET A 12 9.86 10.03 -38.41
C MET A 12 11.31 9.74 -38.82
N LEU A 13 11.82 8.58 -38.42
CA LEU A 13 13.16 8.12 -38.76
C LEU A 13 13.21 7.64 -40.22
N LEU A 14 14.19 8.13 -40.96
CA LEU A 14 14.51 7.69 -42.31
C LEU A 14 14.91 6.21 -42.28
N VAL A 15 14.04 5.35 -42.81
CA VAL A 15 14.29 3.90 -42.88
C VAL A 15 15.38 3.61 -43.90
N SER A 16 16.62 3.46 -43.43
CA SER A 16 17.68 2.82 -44.22
C SER A 16 17.30 1.35 -44.45
N SER A 17 17.01 1.01 -45.70
CA SER A 17 16.29 -0.21 -46.07
C SER A 17 17.12 -1.49 -45.94
N THR A 18 16.98 -2.19 -44.81
CA THR A 18 16.80 -3.65 -44.86
C THR A 18 15.35 -3.93 -45.29
N PRO A 19 15.06 -4.98 -46.07
CA PRO A 19 13.69 -5.27 -46.48
C PRO A 19 12.85 -5.59 -45.25
N ALA A 20 11.89 -4.72 -44.92
CA ALA A 20 10.87 -5.02 -43.94
C ALA A 20 10.12 -6.27 -44.43
N VAL A 21 10.31 -7.40 -43.74
CA VAL A 21 9.46 -8.58 -43.94
C VAL A 21 8.05 -8.12 -43.62
N ALA A 22 7.19 -8.05 -44.65
CA ALA A 22 5.82 -7.61 -44.49
C ALA A 22 5.12 -8.58 -43.54
N GLN A 23 4.95 -8.16 -42.27
CA GLN A 23 4.37 -8.99 -41.24
C GLN A 23 3.00 -9.50 -41.71
N THR A 24 2.82 -10.82 -41.71
CA THR A 24 1.57 -11.41 -42.18
C THR A 24 0.41 -10.93 -41.30
N PRO A 25 -0.83 -10.85 -41.82
CA PRO A 25 -1.99 -10.46 -40.99
C PRO A 25 -2.14 -11.32 -39.72
N ALA A 26 -1.80 -12.61 -39.80
CA ALA A 26 -1.78 -13.53 -38.68
C ALA A 26 -0.69 -13.20 -37.63
N PHE A 27 0.47 -12.72 -38.06
CA PHE A 27 1.56 -12.30 -37.17
C PHE A 27 1.27 -10.95 -36.51
N LYS A 28 0.75 -9.98 -37.28
CA LYS A 28 0.24 -8.70 -36.74
C LYS A 28 -0.86 -8.91 -35.68
N GLN A 29 -1.69 -9.94 -35.84
CA GLN A 29 -2.70 -10.31 -34.85
C GLN A 29 -2.09 -10.82 -33.53
N GLN A 30 -0.93 -11.48 -33.55
CA GLN A 30 -0.24 -11.90 -32.32
C GLN A 30 0.27 -10.70 -31.53
N TRP A 31 0.75 -9.67 -32.21
CA TRP A 31 1.09 -8.38 -31.59
C TRP A 31 -0.13 -7.70 -30.95
N THR A 32 -1.28 -7.69 -31.62
CA THR A 32 -2.53 -7.16 -31.06
C THR A 32 -2.94 -7.87 -29.77
N TYR A 33 -2.76 -9.19 -29.67
CA TYR A 33 -2.99 -9.92 -28.43
C TYR A 33 -1.93 -9.60 -27.35
N CYS A 34 -0.65 -9.52 -27.74
CA CYS A 34 0.44 -9.32 -26.80
C CYS A 34 0.45 -7.92 -26.15
N LEU A 35 0.19 -6.87 -26.94
CA LEU A 35 0.19 -5.47 -26.46
C LEU A 35 -1.04 -5.11 -25.61
N ASN A 36 -2.11 -5.92 -25.66
CA ASN A 36 -3.40 -5.60 -25.05
C ASN A 36 -3.76 -6.58 -23.91
N TRP A 37 -2.76 -6.93 -23.10
CA TRP A 37 -2.85 -7.90 -22.01
C TRP A 37 -3.77 -7.47 -20.85
N GLY A 38 -3.95 -6.15 -20.65
CA GLY A 38 -4.84 -5.57 -19.64
C GLY A 38 -6.24 -5.18 -20.16
N GLY A 39 -6.61 -5.57 -21.38
CA GLY A 39 -7.83 -5.09 -22.05
C GLY A 39 -8.74 -6.19 -22.62
N ALA A 40 -9.07 -6.07 -23.91
CA ALA A 40 -10.25 -6.72 -24.50
C ALA A 40 -10.12 -8.23 -24.81
N TYR A 41 -9.00 -8.87 -24.46
CA TYR A 41 -8.72 -10.28 -24.82
C TYR A 41 -8.50 -11.15 -23.57
N SER A 42 -8.69 -12.46 -23.71
CA SER A 42 -8.39 -13.40 -22.63
C SER A 42 -6.88 -13.46 -22.37
N ARG A 43 -6.52 -13.77 -21.12
CA ARG A 43 -5.11 -13.95 -20.71
C ARG A 43 -4.38 -15.00 -21.55
N ASP A 44 -5.08 -16.07 -21.95
CA ASP A 44 -4.51 -17.14 -22.79
C ASP A 44 -4.17 -16.64 -24.20
N LEU A 45 -4.99 -15.76 -24.79
CA LEU A 45 -4.68 -15.12 -26.08
C LEU A 45 -3.48 -14.19 -25.95
N ALA A 46 -3.39 -13.39 -24.87
CA ALA A 46 -2.25 -12.52 -24.63
C ALA A 46 -0.94 -13.32 -24.46
N VAL A 47 -0.94 -14.37 -23.63
CA VAL A 47 0.19 -15.30 -23.46
C VAL A 47 0.57 -15.99 -24.76
N GLY A 48 -0.42 -16.49 -25.52
CA GLY A 48 -0.22 -17.13 -26.81
C GLY A 48 0.41 -16.18 -27.84
N GLY A 49 -0.14 -14.97 -27.95
CA GLY A 49 0.37 -13.91 -28.82
C GLY A 49 1.81 -13.55 -28.53
N CYS A 50 2.14 -13.17 -27.29
CA CYS A 50 3.51 -12.87 -26.92
C CYS A 50 4.44 -14.08 -27.13
N THR A 51 3.98 -15.30 -26.85
CA THR A 51 4.77 -16.51 -27.07
C THR A 51 5.10 -16.73 -28.55
N ALA A 52 4.15 -16.51 -29.45
CA ALA A 52 4.38 -16.58 -30.89
C ALA A 52 5.38 -15.53 -31.37
N ILE A 53 5.30 -14.30 -30.86
CA ILE A 53 6.28 -13.24 -31.13
C ILE A 53 7.68 -13.66 -30.66
N ILE A 54 7.82 -14.07 -29.40
CA ILE A 54 9.10 -14.48 -28.79
C ILE A 54 9.75 -15.66 -29.53
N GLN A 55 8.96 -16.61 -30.04
CA GLN A 55 9.45 -17.78 -30.75
C GLN A 55 9.75 -17.53 -32.24
N SER A 56 9.20 -16.47 -32.83
CA SER A 56 9.28 -16.20 -34.28
C SER A 56 10.69 -16.00 -34.82
N ARG A 57 11.60 -15.45 -33.99
CA ARG A 57 12.93 -14.94 -34.38
C ARG A 57 12.91 -13.89 -35.51
N GLN A 58 11.77 -13.23 -35.72
CA GLN A 58 11.58 -12.21 -36.77
C GLN A 58 11.73 -10.78 -36.24
N GLU A 59 11.76 -10.62 -34.92
CA GLU A 59 11.73 -9.33 -34.23
C GLU A 59 13.10 -8.84 -33.75
N THR A 60 13.20 -7.53 -33.49
CA THR A 60 14.41 -6.95 -32.88
C THR A 60 14.56 -7.37 -31.41
N GLN A 61 15.74 -7.16 -30.81
CA GLN A 61 15.95 -7.43 -29.38
C GLN A 61 15.03 -6.57 -28.49
N THR A 62 14.76 -5.32 -28.90
CA THR A 62 13.84 -4.41 -28.21
C THR A 62 12.40 -4.93 -28.26
N ASP A 63 11.94 -5.35 -29.44
CA ASP A 63 10.59 -5.88 -29.63
C ASP A 63 10.39 -7.21 -28.89
N LEU A 64 11.41 -8.07 -28.89
CA LEU A 64 11.43 -9.29 -28.07
C LEU A 64 11.38 -8.98 -26.57
N ALA A 65 12.05 -7.93 -26.10
CA ALA A 65 11.97 -7.48 -24.71
C ALA A 65 10.55 -7.01 -24.35
N ILE A 66 9.91 -6.20 -25.20
CA ILE A 66 8.51 -5.75 -25.04
C ILE A 66 7.55 -6.96 -24.97
N ALA A 67 7.72 -7.96 -25.84
CA ALA A 67 6.89 -9.16 -25.81
C ALA A 67 7.10 -10.01 -24.54
N LEU A 68 8.32 -10.05 -24.01
CA LEU A 68 8.64 -10.70 -22.73
C LEU A 68 8.04 -9.96 -21.54
N ILE A 69 8.14 -8.62 -21.49
CA ILE A 69 7.53 -7.79 -20.44
C ILE A 69 6.02 -8.00 -20.42
N ASN A 70 5.35 -7.88 -21.57
CA ASN A 70 3.90 -8.06 -21.64
C ASN A 70 3.45 -9.47 -21.25
N ARG A 71 4.18 -10.52 -21.61
CA ARG A 71 3.86 -11.89 -21.15
C ARG A 71 4.12 -12.05 -19.65
N GLY A 72 5.19 -11.46 -19.14
CA GLY A 72 5.49 -11.41 -17.71
C GLY A 72 4.37 -10.73 -16.92
N ASN A 73 3.85 -9.62 -17.44
CA ASN A 73 2.72 -8.89 -16.85
C ASN A 73 1.44 -9.73 -16.81
N VAL A 74 1.16 -10.56 -17.84
CA VAL A 74 0.03 -11.51 -17.79
C VAL A 74 0.24 -12.54 -16.68
N TYR A 75 1.45 -13.08 -16.54
CA TYR A 75 1.76 -14.06 -15.49
C TYR A 75 1.67 -13.47 -14.08
N ALA A 76 2.18 -12.25 -13.87
CA ALA A 76 2.01 -11.52 -12.61
C ALA A 76 0.52 -11.28 -12.30
N ALA A 77 -0.27 -10.86 -13.28
CA ALA A 77 -1.73 -10.72 -13.16
C ALA A 77 -2.51 -12.06 -13.01
N GLN A 78 -1.82 -13.20 -13.02
CA GLN A 78 -2.31 -14.53 -12.65
C GLN A 78 -1.76 -15.02 -11.30
N GLY A 79 -0.89 -14.26 -10.63
CA GLY A 79 -0.14 -14.66 -9.43
C GLY A 79 1.05 -15.59 -9.71
N ASP A 80 1.40 -15.84 -10.98
CA ASP A 80 2.55 -16.67 -11.35
C ASP A 80 3.83 -15.83 -11.46
N ASN A 81 4.27 -15.36 -10.30
CA ASN A 81 5.42 -14.48 -10.20
C ASN A 81 6.72 -15.19 -10.62
N ALA A 82 6.77 -16.53 -10.53
CA ALA A 82 7.91 -17.31 -11.01
C ALA A 82 8.08 -17.22 -12.53
N ARG A 83 7.00 -17.38 -13.31
CA ARG A 83 7.05 -17.19 -14.77
C ARG A 83 7.21 -15.71 -15.16
N ALA A 84 6.63 -14.79 -14.38
CA ALA A 84 6.80 -13.34 -14.61
C ALA A 84 8.27 -12.92 -14.50
N ILE A 85 8.92 -13.21 -13.36
CA ILE A 85 10.34 -12.94 -13.10
C ILE A 85 11.22 -13.55 -14.20
N ALA A 86 10.96 -14.80 -14.58
CA ALA A 86 11.74 -15.49 -15.62
C ALA A 86 11.64 -14.86 -17.02
N ASP A 87 10.60 -14.09 -17.32
CA ASP A 87 10.48 -13.34 -18.57
C ASP A 87 11.04 -11.91 -18.44
N TYR A 88 10.81 -11.20 -17.31
CA TYR A 88 11.48 -9.92 -17.04
C TYR A 88 13.01 -10.06 -17.05
N ASP A 89 13.54 -11.14 -16.47
CA ASP A 89 14.97 -11.50 -16.54
C ASP A 89 15.52 -11.56 -17.97
N LYS A 90 14.72 -12.08 -18.91
CA LYS A 90 15.10 -12.15 -20.33
C LYS A 90 14.96 -10.78 -20.98
N ALA A 91 13.91 -10.02 -20.66
CA ALA A 91 13.71 -8.67 -21.16
C ALA A 91 14.87 -7.75 -20.76
N ILE A 92 15.26 -7.73 -19.49
CA ILE A 92 16.40 -6.95 -18.96
C ILE A 92 17.72 -7.34 -19.63
N ARG A 93 17.92 -8.63 -19.97
CA ARG A 93 19.11 -9.06 -20.73
C ARG A 93 19.13 -8.59 -22.19
N LEU A 94 17.96 -8.36 -22.79
CA LEU A 94 17.83 -7.85 -24.16
C LEU A 94 17.84 -6.31 -24.21
N ASN A 95 17.22 -5.66 -23.22
CA ASN A 95 17.17 -4.22 -23.04
C ASN A 95 17.51 -3.85 -21.57
N PRO A 96 18.79 -3.69 -21.21
CA PRO A 96 19.20 -3.35 -19.84
C PRO A 96 18.94 -1.87 -19.47
N LYS A 97 18.24 -1.11 -20.32
CA LYS A 97 17.81 0.27 -20.07
C LYS A 97 16.28 0.41 -19.93
N ASP A 98 15.60 -0.72 -19.80
CA ASP A 98 14.15 -0.79 -19.67
C ASP A 98 13.73 -0.60 -18.20
N ALA A 99 13.28 0.60 -17.83
CA ALA A 99 12.87 0.91 -16.46
C ALA A 99 11.67 0.06 -16.03
N ASP A 100 10.69 -0.12 -16.93
CA ASP A 100 9.48 -0.89 -16.69
C ASP A 100 9.79 -2.37 -16.43
N ALA A 101 10.76 -2.96 -17.12
CA ALA A 101 11.17 -4.34 -16.88
C ALA A 101 11.76 -4.54 -15.48
N PHE A 102 12.55 -3.59 -14.98
CA PHE A 102 13.04 -3.61 -13.59
C PHE A 102 11.90 -3.39 -12.60
N TYR A 103 11.08 -2.35 -12.78
CA TYR A 103 9.95 -2.04 -11.90
C TYR A 103 8.98 -3.23 -11.75
N ASN A 104 8.59 -3.86 -12.87
CA ASN A 104 7.68 -5.01 -12.86
C ASN A 104 8.31 -6.27 -12.23
N ARG A 105 9.63 -6.48 -12.36
CA ARG A 105 10.34 -7.55 -11.63
C ARG A 105 10.42 -7.25 -10.12
N GLY A 106 10.63 -5.98 -9.77
CA GLY A 106 10.59 -5.50 -8.39
C GLY A 106 9.24 -5.77 -7.72
N ASN A 107 8.14 -5.46 -8.41
CA ASN A 107 6.78 -5.77 -7.96
C ASN A 107 6.60 -7.29 -7.72
N ALA A 108 7.01 -8.13 -8.69
CA ALA A 108 6.90 -9.58 -8.56
C ALA A 108 7.76 -10.17 -7.42
N HIS A 109 8.91 -9.56 -7.10
CA HIS A 109 9.71 -9.90 -5.92
C HIS A 109 9.06 -9.43 -4.61
N SER A 110 8.47 -8.23 -4.61
CA SER A 110 7.72 -7.68 -3.46
C SER A 110 6.54 -8.58 -3.08
N GLU A 111 5.75 -9.04 -4.07
CA GLU A 111 4.66 -9.99 -3.86
C GLU A 111 5.12 -11.37 -3.36
N GLN A 112 6.36 -11.78 -3.65
CA GLN A 112 6.99 -12.97 -3.07
C GLN A 112 7.54 -12.75 -1.65
N GLY A 113 7.44 -11.52 -1.10
CA GLY A 113 8.04 -11.12 0.17
C GLY A 113 9.55 -10.87 0.11
N ASP A 114 10.17 -10.92 -1.07
CA ASP A 114 11.60 -10.66 -1.25
C ASP A 114 11.86 -9.16 -1.43
N ASN A 115 11.66 -8.43 -0.33
CA ASN A 115 11.86 -6.98 -0.28
C ASN A 115 13.29 -6.57 -0.68
N ALA A 116 14.28 -7.43 -0.46
CA ALA A 116 15.69 -7.13 -0.79
C ALA A 116 15.93 -7.09 -2.30
N ARG A 117 15.43 -8.07 -3.05
CA ARG A 117 15.48 -8.03 -4.53
C ARG A 117 14.54 -6.98 -5.10
N ALA A 118 13.37 -6.77 -4.50
CA ALA A 118 12.45 -5.71 -4.91
C ALA A 118 13.10 -4.31 -4.85
N ILE A 119 13.75 -3.96 -3.73
CA ILE A 119 14.48 -2.69 -3.58
C ILE A 119 15.57 -2.54 -4.64
N ALA A 120 16.38 -3.58 -4.88
CA ALA A 120 17.47 -3.52 -5.86
C ALA A 120 16.95 -3.30 -7.29
N ASP A 121 15.78 -3.84 -7.63
CA ASP A 121 15.11 -3.60 -8.91
C ASP A 121 14.51 -2.20 -9.01
N TYR A 122 13.84 -1.71 -7.95
CA TYR A 122 13.37 -0.33 -7.92
C TYR A 122 14.51 0.69 -7.98
N ASP A 123 15.67 0.40 -7.39
CA ASP A 123 16.89 1.23 -7.53
C ASP A 123 17.33 1.36 -9.00
N GLN A 124 17.27 0.27 -9.78
CA GLN A 124 17.57 0.32 -11.22
C GLN A 124 16.47 1.06 -12.00
N ALA A 125 15.20 0.80 -11.71
CA ALA A 125 14.07 1.47 -12.35
C ALA A 125 14.13 3.00 -12.15
N ILE A 126 14.37 3.45 -10.92
CA ILE A 126 14.51 4.87 -10.56
C ILE A 126 15.77 5.49 -11.18
N GLY A 127 16.88 4.74 -11.28
CA GLY A 127 18.10 5.18 -11.95
C GLY A 127 17.92 5.39 -13.45
N LEU A 128 17.01 4.66 -14.08
CA LEU A 128 16.64 4.78 -15.50
C LEU A 128 15.51 5.81 -15.73
N ASN A 129 14.54 5.88 -14.83
CA ASN A 129 13.41 6.81 -14.85
C ASN A 129 13.24 7.52 -13.49
N PRO A 130 13.92 8.66 -13.26
CA PRO A 130 13.84 9.39 -11.99
C PRO A 130 12.53 10.19 -11.80
N GLN A 131 11.53 9.99 -12.66
CA GLN A 131 10.19 10.57 -12.56
C GLN A 131 9.11 9.52 -12.26
N ASP A 132 9.50 8.25 -12.06
CA ASP A 132 8.58 7.16 -11.73
C ASP A 132 8.06 7.26 -10.28
N VAL A 133 6.84 7.78 -10.14
CA VAL A 133 6.13 7.92 -8.86
C VAL A 133 5.97 6.57 -8.16
N ASP A 134 5.62 5.53 -8.92
CA ASP A 134 5.21 4.24 -8.39
C ASP A 134 6.43 3.42 -7.96
N ALA A 135 7.56 3.52 -8.68
CA ALA A 135 8.82 2.92 -8.25
C ALA A 135 9.33 3.53 -6.93
N PHE A 136 9.25 4.85 -6.75
CA PHE A 136 9.56 5.47 -5.44
C PHE A 136 8.59 4.99 -4.36
N TYR A 137 7.28 5.02 -4.62
CA TYR A 137 6.27 4.60 -3.66
C TYR A 137 6.44 3.11 -3.22
N ASN A 138 6.64 2.19 -4.17
CA ASN A 138 6.80 0.77 -3.89
C ASN A 138 8.15 0.45 -3.22
N ARG A 139 9.24 1.17 -3.54
CA ARG A 139 10.50 1.06 -2.79
C ARG A 139 10.35 1.55 -1.35
N GLY A 140 9.57 2.62 -1.15
CA GLY A 140 9.19 3.10 0.18
C GLY A 140 8.45 2.04 1.01
N ILE A 141 7.50 1.32 0.40
CA ILE A 141 6.81 0.19 1.03
C ILE A 141 7.80 -0.92 1.40
N ALA A 142 8.67 -1.32 0.47
CA ALA A 142 9.64 -2.39 0.71
C ALA A 142 10.66 -2.03 1.82
N HIS A 143 11.08 -0.77 1.91
CA HIS A 143 11.89 -0.27 3.04
C HIS A 143 11.12 -0.29 4.37
N GLY A 144 9.85 0.14 4.38
CA GLY A 144 8.99 0.06 5.56
C GLY A 144 8.78 -1.37 6.05
N ALA A 145 8.61 -2.33 5.13
CA ALA A 145 8.50 -3.76 5.43
C ALA A 145 9.81 -4.37 6.00
N GLN A 146 10.96 -3.75 5.74
CA GLN A 146 12.25 -4.07 6.39
C GLN A 146 12.46 -3.32 7.72
N GLY A 147 11.51 -2.50 8.16
CA GLY A 147 11.61 -1.65 9.35
C GLY A 147 12.40 -0.35 9.15
N ASP A 148 12.87 -0.07 7.92
CA ASP A 148 13.63 1.15 7.61
C ASP A 148 12.69 2.30 7.27
N ASN A 149 12.04 2.80 8.32
CA ASN A 149 11.14 3.96 8.23
C ASN A 149 11.85 5.22 7.69
N ALA A 150 13.18 5.33 7.85
CA ALA A 150 13.92 6.52 7.40
C ALA A 150 14.06 6.57 5.87
N ARG A 151 14.45 5.45 5.23
CA ARG A 151 14.45 5.34 3.77
C ARG A 151 13.04 5.36 3.20
N ALA A 152 12.08 4.71 3.86
CA ALA A 152 10.68 4.74 3.45
C ALA A 152 10.13 6.18 3.35
N ILE A 153 10.37 7.01 4.37
CA ILE A 153 9.96 8.43 4.37
C ILE A 153 10.61 9.21 3.22
N ALA A 154 11.90 8.99 2.94
CA ALA A 154 12.60 9.69 1.86
C ALA A 154 12.07 9.35 0.46
N ASP A 155 11.60 8.12 0.28
CA ASP A 155 10.96 7.64 -0.95
C ASP A 155 9.54 8.17 -1.10
N TYR A 156 8.72 8.13 -0.04
CA TYR A 156 7.40 8.75 -0.04
C TYR A 156 7.48 10.27 -0.25
N ASP A 157 8.47 10.94 0.34
CA ASP A 157 8.76 12.36 0.09
C ASP A 157 8.99 12.63 -1.41
N GLN A 158 9.66 11.74 -2.14
CA GLN A 158 9.88 11.88 -3.57
C GLN A 158 8.63 11.54 -4.39
N ALA A 159 7.89 10.49 -4.05
CA ALA A 159 6.62 10.16 -4.69
C ALA A 159 5.60 11.32 -4.55
N ILE A 160 5.53 11.95 -3.37
CA ILE A 160 4.67 13.12 -3.11
C ILE A 160 5.15 14.38 -3.86
N ARG A 161 6.47 14.59 -4.01
CA ARG A 161 7.01 15.69 -4.82
C ARG A 161 6.65 15.54 -6.30
N LEU A 162 6.68 14.31 -6.83
CA LEU A 162 6.35 14.00 -8.22
C LEU A 162 4.83 13.99 -8.47
N ASN A 163 4.05 13.48 -7.51
CA ASN A 163 2.58 13.48 -7.55
C ASN A 163 1.98 13.97 -6.21
N PRO A 164 1.70 15.28 -6.07
CA PRO A 164 1.06 15.86 -4.88
C PRO A 164 -0.40 15.44 -4.64
N GLN A 165 -0.97 14.54 -5.46
CA GLN A 165 -2.32 13.98 -5.27
C GLN A 165 -2.28 12.50 -4.86
N ASN A 166 -1.09 11.91 -4.65
CA ASN A 166 -0.95 10.54 -4.16
C ASN A 166 -1.28 10.45 -2.66
N ALA A 167 -2.56 10.21 -2.35
CA ALA A 167 -3.05 10.07 -0.98
C ALA A 167 -2.39 8.89 -0.24
N ASP A 168 -2.13 7.77 -0.92
CA ASP A 168 -1.54 6.58 -0.30
C ASP A 168 -0.08 6.82 0.14
N ALA A 169 0.68 7.61 -0.63
CA ALA A 169 2.02 8.05 -0.25
C ALA A 169 2.00 8.95 1.00
N PHE A 170 1.01 9.87 1.11
CA PHE A 170 0.81 10.63 2.35
C PHE A 170 0.45 9.70 3.52
N TYR A 171 -0.49 8.76 3.33
CA TYR A 171 -0.92 7.83 4.37
C TYR A 171 0.24 6.99 4.91
N ASN A 172 1.05 6.41 4.01
CA ASN A 172 2.18 5.57 4.39
C ASN A 172 3.35 6.36 4.96
N ARG A 173 3.60 7.60 4.51
CA ARG A 173 4.56 8.50 5.18
C ARG A 173 4.08 8.89 6.57
N GLY A 174 2.79 9.13 6.74
CA GLY A 174 2.16 9.38 8.05
C GLY A 174 2.35 8.20 8.99
N ASN A 175 2.12 6.98 8.51
CA ASN A 175 2.35 5.74 9.26
C ASN A 175 3.82 5.59 9.70
N ALA A 176 4.77 5.82 8.79
CA ALA A 176 6.20 5.78 9.10
C ALA A 176 6.62 6.86 10.13
N TYR A 177 6.07 8.07 10.04
CA TYR A 177 6.29 9.12 11.05
C TYR A 177 5.67 8.73 12.40
N SER A 178 4.48 8.14 12.42
CA SER A 178 3.81 7.68 13.65
C SER A 178 4.61 6.57 14.35
N ALA A 179 5.16 5.62 13.57
CA ALA A 179 6.06 4.58 14.06
C ALA A 179 7.38 5.13 14.64
N GLN A 180 7.86 6.27 14.15
CA GLN A 180 9.00 7.00 14.73
C GLN A 180 8.62 7.91 15.93
N GLY A 181 7.36 7.90 16.38
CA GLY A 181 6.85 8.79 17.44
C GLY A 181 6.69 10.26 17.02
N ASN A 182 6.83 10.57 15.73
CA ASN A 182 6.73 11.91 15.17
C ASN A 182 5.27 12.26 14.82
N TYR A 183 4.41 12.22 15.84
CA TYR A 183 2.97 12.35 15.69
C TYR A 183 2.52 13.65 15.02
N ALA A 184 3.28 14.74 15.20
CA ALA A 184 2.96 16.02 14.57
C ALA A 184 3.03 15.97 13.03
N ARG A 185 4.07 15.32 12.46
CA ARG A 185 4.16 15.13 11.00
C ARG A 185 3.18 14.07 10.51
N ALA A 186 2.98 13.00 11.27
CA ALA A 186 2.00 11.97 10.95
C ALA A 186 0.58 12.56 10.79
N ILE A 187 0.15 13.39 11.74
CA ILE A 187 -1.15 14.08 11.70
C ILE A 187 -1.25 15.00 10.48
N ALA A 188 -0.20 15.77 10.16
CA ALA A 188 -0.19 16.65 9.00
C ALA A 188 -0.30 15.87 7.66
N ASP A 189 0.27 14.67 7.59
CA ASP A 189 0.11 13.79 6.43
C ASP A 189 -1.32 13.21 6.34
N TYR A 190 -1.90 12.74 7.46
CA TYR A 190 -3.30 12.31 7.48
C TYR A 190 -4.29 13.45 7.19
N ASP A 191 -3.95 14.71 7.53
CA ASP A 191 -4.72 15.89 7.14
C ASP A 191 -4.76 16.04 5.60
N GLN A 192 -3.67 15.71 4.89
CA GLN A 192 -3.66 15.69 3.41
C GLN A 192 -4.49 14.52 2.85
N VAL A 193 -4.40 13.32 3.44
CA VAL A 193 -5.24 12.18 3.02
C VAL A 193 -6.72 12.54 3.10
N ILE A 194 -7.16 13.15 4.20
CA ILE A 194 -8.56 13.55 4.42
C ILE A 194 -8.97 14.74 3.54
N LEU A 195 -8.02 15.62 3.16
CA LEU A 195 -8.27 16.69 2.20
C LEU A 195 -8.51 16.13 0.78
N LEU A 196 -7.72 15.13 0.37
CA LEU A 196 -7.85 14.46 -0.93
C LEU A 196 -9.06 13.52 -0.98
N ASN A 197 -9.36 12.82 0.11
CA ASN A 197 -10.52 11.93 0.25
C ASN A 197 -11.30 12.19 1.57
N PRO A 198 -12.28 13.12 1.55
CA PRO A 198 -13.10 13.43 2.73
C PRO A 198 -14.06 12.30 3.18
N GLN A 199 -14.13 11.18 2.45
CA GLN A 199 -14.91 9.99 2.81
C GLN A 199 -14.03 8.83 3.31
N ASP A 200 -12.74 9.07 3.58
CA ASP A 200 -11.85 8.06 4.12
C ASP A 200 -12.04 7.86 5.63
N ALA A 201 -12.91 6.91 5.99
CA ALA A 201 -13.12 6.51 7.38
C ALA A 201 -11.85 5.95 8.05
N GLU A 202 -10.93 5.34 7.28
CA GLU A 202 -9.70 4.79 7.84
C GLU A 202 -8.72 5.92 8.19
N ALA A 203 -8.50 6.88 7.29
CA ALA A 203 -7.66 8.05 7.57
C ALA A 203 -8.14 8.83 8.80
N PHE A 204 -9.46 8.99 8.98
CA PHE A 204 -10.02 9.56 10.22
C PHE A 204 -9.71 8.71 11.45
N ASN A 205 -9.85 7.38 11.39
CA ASN A 205 -9.51 6.51 12.53
C ASN A 205 -8.00 6.54 12.85
N THR A 206 -7.14 6.50 11.83
CA THR A 206 -5.68 6.51 12.00
C THR A 206 -5.18 7.86 12.54
N ARG A 207 -5.81 8.98 12.15
CA ARG A 207 -5.56 10.30 12.78
C ARG A 207 -6.08 10.36 14.21
N CYS A 208 -7.26 9.78 14.50
CA CYS A 208 -7.79 9.65 15.87
C CYS A 208 -6.81 8.89 16.77
N TRP A 209 -6.38 7.71 16.34
CA TRP A 209 -5.39 6.87 17.03
C TRP A 209 -4.08 7.62 17.26
N THR A 210 -3.53 8.28 16.24
CA THR A 210 -2.28 9.03 16.34
C THR A 210 -2.39 10.22 17.32
N ARG A 211 -3.52 10.95 17.33
CA ARG A 211 -3.81 11.99 18.33
C ARG A 211 -3.98 11.40 19.74
N ALA A 212 -4.54 10.20 19.86
CA ALA A 212 -4.64 9.47 21.12
C ALA A 212 -3.25 9.08 21.67
N LEU A 213 -2.35 8.56 20.83
CA LEU A 213 -0.97 8.23 21.19
C LEU A 213 -0.19 9.49 21.63
N TRP A 214 -0.28 10.59 20.89
CA TRP A 214 0.37 11.85 21.26
C TRP A 214 -0.18 12.42 22.58
N GLY A 215 -1.48 12.25 22.80
CA GLY A 215 -2.15 12.52 24.08
C GLY A 215 -2.30 13.98 24.48
N ARG A 216 -1.91 14.93 23.63
CA ARG A 216 -2.13 16.38 23.83
C ARG A 216 -3.39 16.92 23.16
N GLN A 217 -4.12 16.07 22.44
CA GLN A 217 -5.21 16.45 21.52
C GLN A 217 -6.41 15.49 21.63
N LEU A 218 -6.81 15.10 22.85
CA LEU A 218 -7.86 14.08 23.05
C LEU A 218 -9.23 14.50 22.48
N ASP A 219 -9.61 15.77 22.57
CA ASP A 219 -10.89 16.26 22.01
C ASP A 219 -10.90 16.19 20.47
N LEU A 220 -9.76 16.49 19.84
CA LEU A 220 -9.58 16.36 18.40
C LEU A 220 -9.51 14.88 17.96
N ALA A 221 -9.00 13.99 18.81
CA ALA A 221 -9.10 12.55 18.59
C ALA A 221 -10.57 12.09 18.60
N LEU A 222 -11.35 12.49 19.61
CA LEU A 222 -12.80 12.18 19.66
C LEU A 222 -13.53 12.68 18.40
N ALA A 223 -13.23 13.89 17.93
CA ALA A 223 -13.82 14.46 16.71
C ALA A 223 -13.49 13.64 15.44
N ASP A 224 -12.26 13.12 15.34
CA ASP A 224 -11.82 12.25 14.25
C ASP A 224 -12.51 10.88 14.29
N CYS A 225 -12.50 10.21 15.44
CA CYS A 225 -13.20 8.93 15.62
C CYS A 225 -14.71 9.05 15.35
N ASN A 226 -15.34 10.15 15.78
CA ASN A 226 -16.75 10.44 15.47
C ASN A 226 -16.98 10.71 13.97
N SER A 227 -16.00 11.23 13.25
CA SER A 227 -16.08 11.43 11.79
C SER A 227 -15.93 10.11 11.03
N SER A 228 -14.99 9.24 11.43
CA SER A 228 -14.91 7.87 10.93
C SER A 228 -16.21 7.09 11.18
N LEU A 229 -16.75 7.07 12.41
CA LEU A 229 -17.99 6.36 12.74
C LEU A 229 -19.25 6.93 12.06
N ARG A 230 -19.21 8.19 11.60
CA ARG A 230 -20.27 8.80 10.79
C ARG A 230 -20.25 8.33 9.34
N ILE A 231 -19.05 8.02 8.80
CA ILE A 231 -18.88 7.43 7.47
C ILE A 231 -19.14 5.92 7.52
N ARG A 232 -18.53 5.22 8.49
CA ARG A 232 -18.63 3.76 8.68
C ARG A 232 -19.18 3.43 10.07
N SER A 233 -20.50 3.41 10.16
CA SER A 233 -21.23 3.19 11.42
C SER A 233 -20.92 1.84 12.06
N ASN A 234 -20.62 1.85 13.37
CA ASN A 234 -20.25 0.69 14.19
C ASN A 234 -18.99 -0.06 13.73
N ASP A 235 -18.03 0.61 13.08
CA ASP A 235 -16.71 0.05 12.82
C ASP A 235 -16.03 -0.36 14.15
N PRO A 236 -15.62 -1.63 14.32
CA PRO A 236 -15.12 -2.14 15.60
C PRO A 236 -13.75 -1.56 15.98
N HIS A 237 -12.88 -1.26 15.00
CA HIS A 237 -11.56 -0.70 15.26
C HIS A 237 -11.64 0.79 15.63
N THR A 238 -12.58 1.52 15.06
CA THR A 238 -12.85 2.91 15.42
C THR A 238 -13.53 3.01 16.79
N LEU A 239 -14.41 2.07 17.13
CA LEU A 239 -14.95 1.95 18.49
C LEU A 239 -13.86 1.62 19.52
N ASP A 240 -12.94 0.70 19.21
CA ASP A 240 -11.78 0.38 20.06
C ASP A 240 -10.88 1.62 20.30
N THR A 241 -10.58 2.35 19.22
CA THR A 241 -9.79 3.59 19.27
C THR A 241 -10.49 4.67 20.10
N ARG A 242 -11.79 4.89 19.89
CA ARG A 242 -12.57 5.88 20.66
C ARG A 242 -12.70 5.48 22.13
N GLY A 243 -12.83 4.18 22.42
CA GLY A 243 -12.75 3.61 23.76
C GLY A 243 -11.42 3.94 24.45
N LEU A 244 -10.29 3.83 23.75
CA LEU A 244 -8.97 4.24 24.27
C LEU A 244 -8.92 5.75 24.55
N VAL A 245 -9.46 6.59 23.67
CA VAL A 245 -9.55 8.04 23.90
C VAL A 245 -10.37 8.36 25.15
N TYR A 246 -11.51 7.68 25.35
CA TYR A 246 -12.33 7.83 26.55
C TYR A 246 -11.65 7.31 27.83
N LEU A 247 -10.89 6.21 27.78
CA LEU A 247 -10.07 5.78 28.92
C LEU A 247 -9.06 6.86 29.34
N ARG A 248 -8.42 7.50 28.37
CA ARG A 248 -7.37 8.51 28.60
C ARG A 248 -7.93 9.84 29.08
N SER A 249 -9.17 10.19 28.73
CA SER A 249 -9.88 11.36 29.26
C SER A 249 -10.63 11.11 30.57
N GLY A 250 -10.63 9.88 31.09
CA GLY A 250 -11.33 9.50 32.32
C GLY A 250 -12.83 9.24 32.16
N ALA A 251 -13.35 9.22 30.92
CA ALA A 251 -14.75 8.97 30.60
C ALA A 251 -15.08 7.47 30.62
N PHE A 252 -14.84 6.79 31.75
CA PHE A 252 -14.84 5.32 31.84
C PHE A 252 -16.16 4.65 31.44
N HIS A 253 -17.32 5.27 31.69
CA HIS A 253 -18.62 4.76 31.22
C HIS A 253 -18.75 4.79 29.68
N ALA A 254 -18.22 5.82 29.02
CA ALA A 254 -18.22 5.91 27.56
C ALA A 254 -17.23 4.91 26.95
N ALA A 255 -16.05 4.75 27.57
CA ALA A 255 -15.07 3.72 27.18
C ALA A 255 -15.68 2.30 27.27
N LEU A 256 -16.34 1.97 28.38
CA LEU A 256 -17.03 0.69 28.58
C LEU A 256 -18.06 0.43 27.46
N ALA A 257 -18.90 1.43 27.16
CA ALA A 257 -19.93 1.30 26.13
C ALA A 257 -19.36 1.08 24.71
N ASP A 258 -18.27 1.77 24.37
CA ASP A 258 -17.58 1.61 23.08
C ASP A 258 -16.88 0.25 22.96
N TYR A 259 -16.18 -0.22 24.00
CA TYR A 259 -15.58 -1.55 23.97
C TYR A 259 -16.62 -2.68 23.92
N ASP A 260 -17.75 -2.54 24.62
CA ASP A 260 -18.88 -3.46 24.47
C ASP A 260 -19.47 -3.44 23.05
N ALA A 261 -19.51 -2.28 22.40
CA ALA A 261 -19.96 -2.17 21.01
C ALA A 261 -18.95 -2.81 20.03
N ALA A 262 -17.65 -2.59 20.24
CA ALA A 262 -16.57 -3.20 19.45
C ALA A 262 -16.61 -4.74 19.59
N LEU A 263 -16.68 -5.27 20.81
CA LEU A 263 -16.68 -6.71 21.08
C LEU A 263 -17.97 -7.44 20.63
N ARG A 264 -19.09 -6.72 20.50
CA ARG A 264 -20.31 -7.24 19.84
C ARG A 264 -20.16 -7.40 18.33
N ARG A 265 -19.17 -6.73 17.70
CA ARG A 265 -18.89 -6.80 16.26
C ARG A 265 -17.71 -7.72 15.97
N ASP A 266 -16.62 -7.61 16.73
CA ASP A 266 -15.53 -8.57 16.73
C ASP A 266 -15.07 -8.91 18.17
N ALA A 267 -15.49 -10.09 18.64
CA ALA A 267 -15.13 -10.63 19.95
C ALA A 267 -13.64 -11.04 20.06
N LYS A 268 -12.84 -10.93 18.99
CA LYS A 268 -11.41 -11.25 18.98
C LYS A 268 -10.52 -10.06 19.34
N LEU A 269 -11.05 -8.84 19.39
CA LEU A 269 -10.27 -7.63 19.70
C LEU A 269 -9.66 -7.68 21.12
N ILE A 270 -8.37 -8.01 21.17
CA ILE A 270 -7.60 -8.15 22.41
C ILE A 270 -7.47 -6.80 23.13
N SER A 271 -7.25 -5.72 22.36
CA SER A 271 -7.24 -4.34 22.84
C SER A 271 -8.57 -3.97 23.49
N SER A 272 -9.70 -4.27 22.85
CA SER A 272 -11.02 -3.98 23.42
C SER A 272 -11.31 -4.76 24.69
N LEU A 273 -10.93 -6.05 24.76
CA LEU A 273 -11.04 -6.84 26.00
C LEU A 273 -10.22 -6.20 27.14
N TYR A 274 -8.96 -5.87 26.88
CA TYR A 274 -8.07 -5.31 27.90
C TYR A 274 -8.51 -3.90 28.35
N GLY A 275 -8.88 -3.05 27.39
CA GLY A 275 -9.41 -1.71 27.63
C GLY A 275 -10.73 -1.71 28.39
N ARG A 276 -11.65 -2.64 28.05
CA ARG A 276 -12.89 -2.84 28.81
C ARG A 276 -12.61 -3.27 30.24
N GLY A 277 -11.66 -4.18 30.45
CA GLY A 277 -11.21 -4.57 31.77
C GLY A 277 -10.69 -3.40 32.61
N ILE A 278 -9.91 -2.48 32.02
CA ILE A 278 -9.45 -1.26 32.69
C ILE A 278 -10.61 -0.30 32.99
N ALA A 279 -11.54 -0.11 32.05
CA ALA A 279 -12.75 0.70 32.29
C ALA A 279 -13.55 0.14 33.49
N ARG A 280 -13.73 -1.18 33.53
CA ARG A 280 -14.40 -1.90 34.63
C ARG A 280 -13.67 -1.76 35.96
N LEU A 281 -12.33 -1.84 36.01
CA LEU A 281 -11.56 -1.55 37.24
C LEU A 281 -11.81 -0.12 37.75
N ARG A 282 -11.77 0.87 36.86
CA ARG A 282 -12.01 2.29 37.20
C ARG A 282 -13.45 2.55 37.66
N LEU A 283 -14.39 1.67 37.28
CA LEU A 283 -15.80 1.66 37.72
C LEU A 283 -16.07 0.68 38.88
N ALA A 284 -15.03 0.15 39.54
CA ALA A 284 -15.11 -0.82 40.65
C ALA A 284 -15.84 -2.16 40.32
N GLN A 285 -15.98 -2.52 39.04
CA GLN A 285 -16.57 -3.78 38.56
C GLN A 285 -15.53 -4.91 38.56
N ILE A 286 -14.93 -5.18 39.73
CA ILE A 286 -13.67 -5.94 39.86
C ILE A 286 -13.72 -7.36 39.26
N GLY A 287 -14.80 -8.11 39.47
CA GLY A 287 -14.90 -9.50 38.98
C GLY A 287 -14.93 -9.60 37.46
N GLU A 288 -15.77 -8.78 36.80
CA GLU A 288 -15.84 -8.70 35.34
C GLU A 288 -14.54 -8.15 34.74
N ALA A 289 -13.92 -7.18 35.41
CA ALA A 289 -12.64 -6.61 35.00
C ALA A 289 -11.50 -7.64 34.98
N GLN A 290 -11.42 -8.48 36.02
CA GLN A 290 -10.42 -9.54 36.11
C GLN A 290 -10.60 -10.59 35.01
N ALA A 291 -11.84 -10.97 34.69
CA ALA A 291 -12.15 -11.89 33.60
C ALA A 291 -11.69 -11.35 32.23
N ASP A 292 -12.01 -10.09 31.93
CA ASP A 292 -11.57 -9.41 30.70
C ASP A 292 -10.04 -9.35 30.58
N ILE A 293 -9.36 -8.89 31.63
CA ILE A 293 -7.90 -8.74 31.67
C ILE A 293 -7.20 -10.10 31.52
N ALA A 294 -7.72 -11.15 32.16
CA ALA A 294 -7.20 -12.51 32.02
C ALA A 294 -7.41 -13.05 30.60
N ALA A 295 -8.60 -12.87 30.02
CA ALA A 295 -8.92 -13.32 28.66
C ALA A 295 -8.06 -12.60 27.59
N ALA A 296 -7.78 -11.31 27.76
CA ALA A 296 -6.87 -10.57 26.89
C ALA A 296 -5.42 -11.07 27.01
N ARG A 297 -4.90 -11.19 28.24
CA ARG A 297 -3.52 -11.67 28.49
C ARG A 297 -3.26 -13.11 28.06
N ALA A 298 -4.29 -13.95 28.06
CA ALA A 298 -4.20 -15.32 27.52
C ALA A 298 -4.05 -15.36 25.99
N LYS A 299 -4.39 -14.26 25.28
CA LYS A 299 -4.24 -14.12 23.83
C LYS A 299 -2.98 -13.33 23.45
N ASP A 300 -2.66 -12.27 24.19
CA ASP A 300 -1.41 -11.51 24.09
C ASP A 300 -0.88 -11.14 25.49
N PRO A 301 0.20 -11.80 25.98
CA PRO A 301 0.83 -11.44 27.24
C PRO A 301 1.34 -9.99 27.31
N ASN A 302 1.64 -9.36 26.16
CA ASN A 302 2.25 -8.03 26.06
C ASN A 302 1.23 -6.88 26.04
N VAL A 303 -0.07 -7.16 25.96
CA VAL A 303 -1.13 -6.13 25.89
C VAL A 303 -1.06 -5.11 27.05
N ALA A 304 -0.60 -5.56 28.23
CA ALA A 304 -0.39 -4.69 29.39
C ALA A 304 0.75 -3.67 29.21
N ILE A 305 1.81 -4.06 28.49
CA ILE A 305 2.95 -3.20 28.15
C ILE A 305 2.50 -2.16 27.12
N MET A 306 1.78 -2.60 26.09
CA MET A 306 1.19 -1.76 25.05
C MET A 306 0.31 -0.63 25.65
N PHE A 307 -0.66 -0.98 26.50
CA PHE A 307 -1.51 0.03 27.16
C PHE A 307 -0.70 0.97 28.08
N SER A 308 0.34 0.47 28.75
CA SER A 308 1.22 1.29 29.58
C SER A 308 1.98 2.34 28.77
N GLN A 309 2.38 2.03 27.53
CA GLN A 309 2.98 2.99 26.59
C GLN A 309 1.99 4.07 26.16
N PHE A 310 0.70 3.75 26.06
CA PHE A 310 -0.36 4.73 25.83
C PHE A 310 -0.64 5.62 27.06
N GLY A 311 0.04 5.38 28.19
CA GLY A 311 -0.21 6.09 29.45
C GLY A 311 -1.46 5.59 30.20
N VAL A 312 -1.99 4.42 29.84
CA VAL A 312 -3.13 3.78 30.51
C VAL A 312 -2.63 2.60 31.33
N LYS A 313 -2.96 2.59 32.63
CA LYS A 313 -2.64 1.49 33.54
C LYS A 313 -3.93 0.99 34.24
N PRO A 314 -3.96 -0.28 34.70
CA PRO A 314 -4.99 -0.81 35.60
C PRO A 314 -5.21 0.04 36.86
#